data_AF-A0AA49GMA4-F1
#
_entry.id   AF-A0AA49GMA4-F1
#
_cell.length_a   1.000
_cell.length_b   1.000
_cell.length_c   1.000
_cell.angle_alpha   90.00
_cell.angle_beta   90.00
_cell.angle_gamma   90.00
#
_symmetry.space_group_name_H-M   'P 1'
#
loop_
_entity.id
_entity.type
_entity.pdbx_description
1 polymer ?
#
loop_
_entity_poly.entity_id
_entity_poly.type
_entity_poly.pdbx_seq_one_letter_code
_entity_poly.pdbx_strand_id
1 'polypeptide(L)'
;MSRSKNKASASLVAQSQENSNILLKNRKKYSEKKKILFSIIWLYIVTRILVTDIDALIIYNLGLSDISLYAILRLLVITLVVVITWIKISNIKFWQNMALLAVFPLYPGFYTVAKKIFQVPKYLYQNRKTTLLFYSLEVIVTFFVNFKSNVAKIILLLLGMIGLFYFDNYWLFIPICTFSIIQLSHLWKRFKQSFSPIKFFGLKMDFENDQPKGFSAEEALKSIKEEANEKLNEDEKEAKEMEHFLMLSVFSNALGARMRYILNNKTYMISLLGKVVFSFTLSIICFGGINYALYSIDPSWFRVDFNPSYFDFIYYSFFTIFSEGVDIEPVVTLTKIVRMAGVGVSFLINFIILVVLFNNNNEKYQKSISHIMHFSQGYNSDLDNYFQDKYGYSPKEKLTTLDSKSKIKDAITFINHVLTPPR
;
A
#
# COMPACT_ATOMS: atom_id res chain seq x y z
N MET A 1 28.68 -35.53 -38.36
CA MET A 1 28.49 -34.50 -37.31
C MET A 1 27.03 -34.03 -37.10
N SER A 2 26.12 -34.04 -38.09
CA SER A 2 24.73 -33.54 -37.89
C SER A 2 23.85 -34.43 -36.97
N ARG A 3 24.05 -35.75 -36.95
CA ARG A 3 23.32 -36.67 -36.05
C ARG A 3 23.62 -36.49 -34.55
N SER A 4 24.75 -35.90 -34.19
CA SER A 4 25.12 -35.65 -32.78
C SER A 4 24.38 -34.44 -32.19
N LYS A 5 24.20 -33.35 -32.98
CA LYS A 5 23.46 -32.16 -32.54
C LYS A 5 21.95 -32.42 -32.34
N ASN A 6 21.36 -33.34 -33.10
CA ASN A 6 19.94 -33.71 -32.92
C ASN A 6 19.69 -34.54 -31.65
N LYS A 7 20.65 -35.35 -31.18
CA LYS A 7 20.49 -36.08 -29.92
C LYS A 7 20.60 -35.15 -28.71
N ALA A 8 21.51 -34.19 -28.73
CA ALA A 8 21.69 -33.22 -27.64
C ALA A 8 20.48 -32.26 -27.49
N SER A 9 19.86 -31.85 -28.60
CA SER A 9 18.66 -31.00 -28.56
C SER A 9 17.43 -31.77 -28.06
N ALA A 10 17.24 -33.03 -28.50
CA ALA A 10 16.15 -33.86 -28.01
C ALA A 10 16.25 -34.15 -26.50
N SER A 11 17.45 -34.40 -25.98
CA SER A 11 17.65 -34.62 -24.54
C SER A 11 17.38 -33.37 -23.70
N LEU A 12 17.75 -32.17 -24.20
CA LEU A 12 17.47 -30.90 -23.53
C LEU A 12 15.96 -30.58 -23.48
N VAL A 13 15.23 -30.89 -24.57
CA VAL A 13 13.77 -30.69 -24.62
C VAL A 13 13.06 -31.66 -23.67
N ALA A 14 13.48 -32.94 -23.63
CA ALA A 14 12.92 -33.93 -22.71
C ALA A 14 13.17 -33.55 -21.23
N GLN A 15 14.38 -33.09 -20.90
CA GLN A 15 14.74 -32.67 -19.55
C GLN A 15 13.99 -31.38 -19.13
N SER A 16 13.75 -30.45 -20.07
CA SER A 16 12.92 -29.26 -19.85
C SER A 16 11.45 -29.62 -19.59
N GLN A 17 10.89 -30.56 -20.36
CA GLN A 17 9.52 -31.04 -20.17
C GLN A 17 9.35 -31.79 -18.86
N GLU A 18 10.30 -32.65 -18.47
CA GLU A 18 10.28 -33.36 -17.20
C GLU A 18 10.33 -32.40 -16.00
N ASN A 19 11.23 -31.42 -16.04
CA ASN A 19 11.31 -30.37 -15.01
C ASN A 19 10.00 -29.56 -14.92
N SER A 20 9.37 -29.24 -16.05
CA SER A 20 8.08 -28.53 -16.07
C SER A 20 6.95 -29.36 -15.43
N ASN A 21 6.92 -30.67 -15.67
CA ASN A 21 5.93 -31.58 -15.11
C ASN A 21 6.13 -31.79 -13.60
N ILE A 22 7.37 -31.89 -13.13
CA ILE A 22 7.71 -31.97 -11.70
C ILE A 22 7.26 -30.68 -10.99
N LEU A 23 7.52 -29.51 -11.57
CA LEU A 23 7.07 -28.23 -11.03
C LEU A 23 5.54 -28.12 -10.98
N LEU A 24 4.83 -28.58 -12.01
CA LEU A 24 3.36 -28.59 -12.05
C LEU A 24 2.77 -29.55 -11.01
N LYS A 25 3.34 -30.75 -10.87
CA LYS A 25 2.90 -31.74 -9.86
C LYS A 25 3.13 -31.23 -8.44
N ASN A 26 4.28 -30.61 -8.18
CA ASN A 26 4.58 -29.98 -6.90
C ASN A 26 3.65 -28.79 -6.62
N ARG A 27 3.35 -27.95 -7.62
CA ARG A 27 2.37 -26.86 -7.49
C ARG A 27 0.96 -27.38 -7.16
N LYS A 28 0.51 -28.46 -7.81
CA LYS A 28 -0.79 -29.09 -7.53
C LYS A 28 -0.84 -29.65 -6.10
N LYS A 29 0.15 -30.45 -5.69
CA LYS A 29 0.23 -31.04 -4.33
C LYS A 29 0.27 -29.97 -3.24
N TYR A 30 1.01 -28.88 -3.47
CA TYR A 30 1.08 -27.75 -2.54
C TYR A 30 -0.24 -26.97 -2.47
N SER A 31 -0.98 -26.91 -3.58
CA SER A 31 -2.32 -26.30 -3.61
C SER A 31 -3.35 -27.12 -2.84
N GLU A 32 -3.28 -28.45 -2.87
CA GLU A 32 -4.23 -29.31 -2.15
C GLU A 32 -4.03 -29.27 -0.63
N LYS A 33 -2.79 -29.33 -0.15
CA LYS A 33 -2.50 -29.16 1.29
C LYS A 33 -3.02 -27.83 1.82
N LYS A 34 -2.92 -26.75 1.03
CA LYS A 34 -3.48 -25.44 1.38
C LYS A 34 -5.00 -25.46 1.44
N LYS A 35 -5.69 -26.18 0.54
CA LYS A 35 -7.15 -26.32 0.56
C LYS A 35 -7.63 -27.10 1.78
N ILE A 36 -6.97 -28.21 2.12
CA ILE A 36 -7.34 -29.02 3.30
C ILE A 36 -7.14 -28.22 4.59
N LEU A 37 -5.98 -27.57 4.77
CA LEU A 37 -5.72 -26.72 5.93
C LEU A 37 -6.78 -25.61 6.05
N PHE A 38 -7.12 -24.98 4.92
CA PHE A 38 -8.16 -23.97 4.87
C PHE A 38 -9.51 -24.54 5.29
N SER A 39 -9.97 -25.65 4.70
CA SER A 39 -11.22 -26.32 5.07
C SER A 39 -11.30 -26.70 6.54
N ILE A 40 -10.19 -27.14 7.15
CA ILE A 40 -10.14 -27.46 8.59
C ILE A 40 -10.31 -26.19 9.45
N ILE A 41 -9.57 -25.13 9.13
CA ILE A 41 -9.70 -23.83 9.80
C ILE A 41 -11.14 -23.30 9.66
N TRP A 42 -11.77 -23.53 8.50
CA TRP A 42 -13.13 -23.12 8.21
C TRP A 42 -14.19 -23.91 8.96
N LEU A 43 -14.06 -25.23 8.96
CA LEU A 43 -14.96 -26.09 9.73
C LEU A 43 -14.92 -25.67 11.20
N TYR A 44 -13.72 -25.39 11.74
CA TYR A 44 -13.53 -24.90 13.10
C TYR A 44 -14.21 -23.55 13.36
N ILE A 45 -14.06 -22.55 12.47
CA ILE A 45 -14.71 -21.25 12.63
C ILE A 45 -16.25 -21.39 12.61
N VAL A 46 -16.79 -22.19 11.69
CA VAL A 46 -18.24 -22.38 11.52
C VAL A 46 -18.83 -23.15 12.71
N THR A 47 -18.22 -24.25 13.14
CA THR A 47 -18.69 -24.98 14.33
C THR A 47 -18.61 -24.12 15.59
N ARG A 48 -17.59 -23.27 15.73
CA ARG A 48 -17.47 -22.30 16.84
C ARG A 48 -18.55 -21.22 16.85
N ILE A 49 -18.91 -20.68 15.69
CA ILE A 49 -19.90 -19.60 15.61
C ILE A 49 -21.32 -20.17 15.80
N LEU A 50 -21.60 -21.36 15.29
CA LEU A 50 -22.98 -21.88 15.17
C LEU A 50 -23.37 -22.94 16.20
N VAL A 51 -22.45 -23.80 16.66
CA VAL A 51 -22.84 -25.05 17.32
C VAL A 51 -22.64 -24.99 18.83
N THR A 52 -21.45 -24.65 19.34
CA THR A 52 -21.18 -24.57 20.79
C THR A 52 -19.81 -23.96 21.05
N ASP A 53 -19.69 -23.18 22.14
CA ASP A 53 -18.41 -22.63 22.59
C ASP A 53 -17.62 -23.72 23.36
N ILE A 54 -17.15 -24.75 22.64
CA ILE A 54 -16.39 -25.91 23.16
C ILE A 54 -15.28 -25.46 24.10
N ASP A 55 -14.62 -24.37 23.74
CA ASP A 55 -13.54 -23.79 24.49
C ASP A 55 -13.98 -23.11 25.79
N ALA A 56 -15.19 -22.52 25.85
CA ALA A 56 -15.74 -22.02 27.10
C ALA A 56 -16.04 -23.17 28.07
N LEU A 57 -16.41 -24.34 27.53
CA LEU A 57 -16.62 -25.58 28.28
C LEU A 57 -15.29 -26.14 28.82
N ILE A 58 -14.23 -26.13 28.01
CA ILE A 58 -12.86 -26.48 28.44
C ILE A 58 -12.37 -25.52 29.51
N ILE A 59 -12.66 -24.22 29.39
CA ILE A 59 -12.21 -23.18 30.33
C ILE A 59 -12.96 -23.20 31.64
N TYR A 60 -14.27 -23.42 31.59
CA TYR A 60 -15.08 -23.71 32.76
C TYR A 60 -14.50 -24.92 33.52
N ASN A 61 -14.07 -25.95 32.80
CA ASN A 61 -13.41 -27.13 33.40
C ASN A 61 -11.97 -26.86 33.89
N LEU A 62 -11.26 -25.87 33.33
CA LEU A 62 -9.91 -25.47 33.75
C LEU A 62 -9.90 -24.41 34.85
N GLY A 63 -11.05 -23.87 35.26
CA GLY A 63 -11.16 -22.89 36.34
C GLY A 63 -10.60 -21.51 36.01
N LEU A 64 -10.42 -21.16 34.73
CA LEU A 64 -10.07 -19.78 34.35
C LEU A 64 -11.34 -18.93 34.45
N SER A 65 -11.49 -18.22 35.57
CA SER A 65 -12.71 -17.53 35.97
C SER A 65 -13.06 -16.30 35.13
N ASP A 66 -12.13 -15.77 34.33
CA ASP A 66 -12.34 -14.53 33.60
C ASP A 66 -12.69 -14.75 32.13
N ILE A 67 -14.01 -14.79 31.87
CA ILE A 67 -14.61 -14.95 30.54
C ILE A 67 -14.13 -13.83 29.59
N SER A 68 -13.84 -12.64 30.11
CA SER A 68 -13.45 -11.48 29.30
C SER A 68 -12.05 -11.62 28.72
N LEU A 69 -11.08 -11.99 29.56
CA LEU A 69 -9.70 -12.26 29.18
C LEU A 69 -9.63 -13.40 28.16
N TYR A 70 -10.46 -14.44 28.35
CA TYR A 70 -10.57 -15.52 27.39
C TYR A 70 -11.06 -15.05 26.02
N ALA A 71 -12.15 -14.28 25.96
CA ALA A 71 -12.70 -13.78 24.71
C ALA A 71 -11.65 -12.98 23.92
N ILE A 72 -10.80 -12.22 24.61
CA ILE A 72 -9.74 -11.41 24.02
C ILE A 72 -8.58 -12.25 23.53
N LEU A 73 -8.07 -13.18 24.35
CA LEU A 73 -7.03 -14.11 23.93
C LEU A 73 -7.49 -14.94 22.72
N ARG A 74 -8.75 -15.38 22.71
CA ARG A 74 -9.39 -16.03 21.57
C ARG A 74 -9.39 -15.13 20.34
N LEU A 75 -9.86 -13.90 20.47
CA LEU A 75 -9.90 -12.94 19.36
C LEU A 75 -8.49 -12.69 18.81
N LEU A 76 -7.48 -12.58 19.68
CA LEU A 76 -6.08 -12.42 19.33
C LEU A 76 -5.55 -13.63 18.55
N VAL A 77 -5.77 -14.85 19.05
CA VAL A 77 -5.33 -16.09 18.39
C VAL A 77 -6.01 -16.28 17.03
N ILE A 78 -7.33 -16.11 16.95
CA ILE A 78 -8.07 -16.21 15.68
C ILE A 78 -7.54 -15.19 14.68
N THR A 79 -7.37 -13.95 15.12
CA THR A 79 -6.87 -12.86 14.27
C THR A 79 -5.45 -13.15 13.77
N LEU A 80 -4.58 -13.68 14.63
CA LEU A 80 -3.21 -14.07 14.28
C LEU A 80 -3.19 -15.24 13.29
N VAL A 81 -4.02 -16.27 13.48
CA VAL A 81 -4.17 -17.39 12.53
C VAL A 81 -4.69 -16.90 11.17
N VAL A 82 -5.67 -15.99 11.15
CA VAL A 82 -6.19 -15.38 9.92
C VAL A 82 -5.08 -14.59 9.21
N VAL A 83 -4.32 -13.77 9.93
CA VAL A 83 -3.21 -13.00 9.36
C VAL A 83 -2.11 -13.92 8.80
N ILE A 84 -1.70 -14.95 9.53
CA ILE A 84 -0.68 -15.90 9.06
C ILE A 84 -1.16 -16.67 7.83
N THR A 85 -2.42 -17.13 7.85
CA THR A 85 -3.04 -17.84 6.72
C THR A 85 -3.12 -16.92 5.50
N TRP A 86 -3.49 -15.66 5.69
CA TRP A 86 -3.55 -14.67 4.63
C TRP A 86 -2.17 -14.32 4.05
N ILE A 87 -1.14 -14.23 4.88
CA ILE A 87 0.23 -14.02 4.41
C ILE A 87 0.65 -15.20 3.51
N LYS A 88 0.33 -16.44 3.89
CA LYS A 88 0.69 -17.68 3.14
C LYS A 88 -0.15 -17.94 1.87
N ILE A 89 -1.35 -17.37 1.76
CA ILE A 89 -2.25 -17.52 0.60
C ILE A 89 -2.12 -16.30 -0.34
N SER A 90 -2.28 -16.47 -1.66
CA SER A 90 -2.31 -15.33 -2.60
C SER A 90 -3.48 -14.38 -2.31
N ASN A 91 -3.30 -13.07 -2.50
CA ASN A 91 -4.33 -12.05 -2.24
C ASN A 91 -5.67 -12.40 -2.92
N ILE A 92 -5.63 -12.80 -4.18
CA ILE A 92 -6.82 -13.08 -4.98
C ILE A 92 -7.60 -14.25 -4.36
N LYS A 93 -6.92 -15.36 -4.04
CA LYS A 93 -7.54 -16.56 -3.48
C LYS A 93 -8.09 -16.33 -2.07
N PHE A 94 -7.38 -15.55 -1.26
CA PHE A 94 -7.85 -15.21 0.08
C PHE A 94 -9.14 -14.38 0.00
N TRP A 95 -9.17 -13.35 -0.85
CA TRP A 95 -10.35 -12.51 -1.01
C TRP A 95 -11.52 -13.21 -1.66
N GLN A 96 -11.30 -14.11 -2.64
CA GLN A 96 -12.39 -14.93 -3.19
C GLN A 96 -13.07 -15.77 -2.11
N ASN A 97 -12.29 -16.36 -1.22
CA ASN A 97 -12.83 -17.19 -0.14
C ASN A 97 -13.39 -16.37 1.04
N MET A 98 -12.78 -15.22 1.35
CA MET A 98 -13.25 -14.30 2.40
C MET A 98 -14.47 -13.49 1.96
N ALA A 99 -14.61 -13.16 0.68
CA ALA A 99 -15.78 -12.46 0.16
C ALA A 99 -17.04 -13.29 0.41
N LEU A 100 -16.97 -14.61 0.21
CA LEU A 100 -18.08 -15.53 0.54
C LEU A 100 -18.52 -15.44 2.02
N LEU A 101 -17.60 -15.14 2.95
CA LEU A 101 -17.91 -14.94 4.37
C LEU A 101 -18.38 -13.51 4.66
N ALA A 102 -17.67 -12.51 4.14
CA ALA A 102 -17.89 -11.10 4.44
C ALA A 102 -19.20 -10.58 3.83
N VAL A 103 -19.72 -11.24 2.78
CA VAL A 103 -20.99 -10.93 2.11
C VAL A 103 -22.18 -10.90 3.07
N PHE A 104 -22.14 -11.58 4.23
CA PHE A 104 -23.34 -11.74 5.05
C PHE A 104 -23.55 -10.71 6.19
N PRO A 105 -22.51 -10.21 6.92
CA PRO A 105 -22.74 -9.13 7.90
C PRO A 105 -21.84 -7.88 7.77
N LEU A 106 -20.63 -7.99 7.21
CA LEU A 106 -19.63 -6.89 7.20
C LEU A 106 -19.59 -6.12 5.87
N TYR A 107 -20.17 -6.68 4.82
CA TYR A 107 -20.18 -6.09 3.48
C TYR A 107 -20.74 -4.65 3.44
N PRO A 108 -21.89 -4.32 4.08
CA PRO A 108 -22.43 -2.97 4.01
C PRO A 108 -21.49 -1.93 4.63
N GLY A 109 -20.85 -2.28 5.76
CA GLY A 109 -19.90 -1.41 6.46
C GLY A 109 -18.63 -1.19 5.63
N PHE A 110 -18.02 -2.27 5.14
CA PHE A 110 -16.81 -2.17 4.30
C PHE A 110 -17.08 -1.42 3.00
N TYR A 111 -18.21 -1.68 2.34
CA TYR A 111 -18.63 -0.96 1.14
C TYR A 111 -18.82 0.54 1.42
N THR A 112 -19.43 0.91 2.54
CA THR A 112 -19.63 2.32 2.92
C THR A 112 -18.30 3.02 3.16
N VAL A 113 -17.37 2.38 3.89
CA VAL A 113 -16.03 2.93 4.14
C VAL A 113 -15.23 3.04 2.84
N ALA A 114 -15.22 2.00 2.02
CA ALA A 114 -14.56 2.01 0.72
C ALA A 114 -15.12 3.12 -0.17
N LYS A 115 -16.45 3.25 -0.26
CA LYS A 115 -17.13 4.31 -1.02
C LYS A 115 -16.70 5.70 -0.54
N LYS A 116 -16.61 5.93 0.77
CA LYS A 116 -16.12 7.21 1.34
C LYS A 116 -14.65 7.48 1.00
N ILE A 117 -13.78 6.46 1.07
CA ILE A 117 -12.37 6.60 0.68
C ILE A 117 -12.26 6.99 -0.80
N PHE A 118 -13.06 6.38 -1.68
CA PHE A 118 -13.09 6.72 -3.11
C PHE A 118 -13.77 8.07 -3.42
N GLN A 119 -14.53 8.65 -2.48
CA GLN A 119 -15.05 10.01 -2.63
C GLN A 119 -13.97 11.08 -2.48
N VAL A 120 -12.87 10.81 -1.76
CA VAL A 120 -11.80 11.79 -1.55
C VAL A 120 -11.14 12.19 -2.88
N PRO A 121 -10.69 11.26 -3.75
CA PRO A 121 -10.21 11.61 -5.09
C PRO A 121 -11.26 12.41 -5.90
N LYS A 122 -12.53 12.00 -5.85
CA LYS A 122 -13.62 12.69 -6.56
C LYS A 122 -13.76 14.15 -6.09
N TYR A 123 -13.74 14.38 -4.78
CA TYR A 123 -13.82 15.71 -4.19
C TYR A 123 -12.61 16.58 -4.55
N LEU A 124 -11.40 16.02 -4.50
CA LEU A 124 -10.17 16.75 -4.86
C LEU A 124 -10.14 17.11 -6.35
N TYR A 125 -10.66 16.21 -7.19
CA TYR A 125 -10.87 16.46 -8.60
C TYR A 125 -11.86 17.61 -8.85
N GLN A 126 -13.05 17.56 -8.24
CA GLN A 126 -14.08 18.60 -8.37
C GLN A 126 -13.59 20.00 -7.94
N ASN A 127 -12.75 20.06 -6.91
CA ASN A 127 -12.18 21.31 -6.39
C ASN A 127 -10.88 21.74 -7.08
N ARG A 128 -10.50 21.11 -8.20
CA ARG A 128 -9.27 21.42 -8.96
C ARG A 128 -7.97 21.31 -8.13
N LYS A 129 -7.98 20.54 -7.04
CA LYS A 129 -6.82 20.27 -6.18
C LYS A 129 -6.01 19.09 -6.72
N THR A 130 -5.56 19.21 -7.97
CA THR A 130 -4.90 18.15 -8.75
C THR A 130 -3.64 17.60 -8.08
N THR A 131 -2.88 18.45 -7.38
CA THR A 131 -1.72 18.03 -6.56
C THR A 131 -2.10 17.05 -5.45
N LEU A 132 -3.13 17.38 -4.67
CA LEU A 132 -3.63 16.51 -3.60
C LEU A 132 -4.30 15.26 -4.16
N LEU A 133 -4.93 15.36 -5.34
CA LEU A 133 -5.49 14.21 -6.04
C LEU A 133 -4.41 13.15 -6.32
N PHE A 134 -3.29 13.52 -6.95
CA PHE A 134 -2.20 12.58 -7.22
C PHE A 134 -1.62 11.98 -5.94
N TYR A 135 -1.50 12.77 -4.88
CA TYR A 135 -1.07 12.26 -3.59
C TYR A 135 -2.07 11.26 -3.00
N SER A 136 -3.38 11.57 -3.05
CA SER A 136 -4.41 10.65 -2.57
C SER A 136 -4.39 9.34 -3.35
N LEU A 137 -4.20 9.39 -4.67
CA LEU A 137 -4.05 8.21 -5.52
C LEU A 137 -2.77 7.45 -5.19
N GLU A 138 -1.63 8.12 -4.99
CA GLU A 138 -0.38 7.49 -4.55
C GLU A 138 -0.59 6.73 -3.23
N VAL A 139 -1.26 7.34 -2.26
CA VAL A 139 -1.57 6.72 -0.96
C VAL A 139 -2.49 5.52 -1.14
N ILE A 140 -3.56 5.64 -1.93
CA ILE A 140 -4.50 4.55 -2.22
C ILE A 140 -3.77 3.39 -2.92
N VAL A 141 -3.03 3.66 -3.99
CA VAL A 141 -2.27 2.65 -4.74
C VAL A 141 -1.23 1.99 -3.84
N THR A 142 -0.44 2.78 -3.10
CA THR A 142 0.57 2.25 -2.17
C THR A 142 -0.06 1.41 -1.07
N PHE A 143 -1.25 1.80 -0.60
CA PHE A 143 -2.02 1.04 0.36
C PHE A 143 -2.45 -0.30 -0.23
N PHE A 144 -2.98 -0.34 -1.45
CA PHE A 144 -3.37 -1.59 -2.13
C PHE A 144 -2.18 -2.48 -2.49
N VAL A 145 -1.07 -1.91 -2.97
CA VAL A 145 0.17 -2.63 -3.27
C VAL A 145 0.73 -3.29 -2.00
N ASN A 146 0.69 -2.59 -0.86
CA ASN A 146 1.18 -3.09 0.42
C ASN A 146 0.06 -3.56 1.36
N PHE A 147 -1.10 -3.90 0.80
CA PHE A 147 -2.34 -4.08 1.55
C PHE A 147 -2.20 -5.09 2.69
N LYS A 148 -1.58 -6.25 2.40
CA LYS A 148 -1.31 -7.29 3.41
C LYS A 148 -0.53 -6.77 4.61
N SER A 149 0.58 -6.08 4.35
CA SER A 149 1.46 -5.60 5.41
C SER A 149 0.80 -4.48 6.21
N ASN A 150 0.08 -3.58 5.54
CA ASN A 150 -0.61 -2.48 6.21
C ASN A 150 -1.75 -2.98 7.10
N VAL A 151 -2.59 -3.89 6.60
CA VAL A 151 -3.68 -4.47 7.40
C VAL A 151 -3.12 -5.29 8.57
N ALA A 152 -2.06 -6.09 8.36
CA ALA A 152 -1.43 -6.81 9.47
C ALA A 152 -0.93 -5.85 10.57
N LYS A 153 -0.33 -4.70 10.19
CA LYS A 153 0.08 -3.67 11.16
C LYS A 153 -1.09 -3.02 11.88
N ILE A 154 -2.17 -2.70 11.17
CA ILE A 154 -3.39 -2.11 11.77
C ILE A 154 -4.01 -3.09 12.76
N ILE A 155 -4.13 -4.36 12.37
CA ILE A 155 -4.61 -5.44 13.25
C ILE A 155 -3.74 -5.55 14.49
N LEU A 156 -2.42 -5.60 14.31
CA LEU A 156 -1.47 -5.71 15.41
C LEU A 156 -1.56 -4.50 16.36
N LEU A 157 -1.74 -3.29 15.81
CA LEU A 157 -1.96 -2.07 16.58
C LEU A 157 -3.25 -2.16 17.40
N LEU A 158 -4.36 -2.58 16.78
CA LEU A 158 -5.65 -2.75 17.46
C LEU A 158 -5.58 -3.81 18.55
N LEU A 159 -4.90 -4.93 18.32
CA LEU A 159 -4.68 -5.96 19.34
C LEU A 159 -3.84 -5.42 20.51
N GLY A 160 -2.81 -4.62 20.24
CA GLY A 160 -2.05 -3.93 21.27
C GLY A 160 -2.93 -2.97 22.09
N MET A 161 -3.78 -2.19 21.42
CA MET A 161 -4.73 -1.29 22.08
C MET A 161 -5.75 -2.03 22.95
N ILE A 162 -6.33 -3.12 22.44
CA ILE A 162 -7.27 -3.95 23.21
C ILE A 162 -6.56 -4.57 24.42
N GLY A 163 -5.37 -5.16 24.21
CA GLY A 163 -4.60 -5.76 25.30
C GLY A 163 -4.24 -4.77 26.41
N LEU A 164 -4.00 -3.50 26.06
CA LEU A 164 -3.68 -2.44 27.00
C LEU A 164 -4.83 -2.12 27.98
N PHE A 165 -6.09 -2.26 27.57
CA PHE A 165 -7.25 -1.96 28.43
C PHE A 165 -7.80 -3.16 29.20
N TYR A 166 -7.35 -4.38 28.87
CA TYR A 166 -7.93 -5.61 29.39
C TYR A 166 -6.94 -6.53 30.11
N PHE A 167 -5.64 -6.35 29.89
CA PHE A 167 -4.65 -7.13 30.62
C PHE A 167 -4.28 -6.43 31.92
N ASP A 168 -4.19 -7.23 32.98
CA ASP A 168 -3.70 -6.79 34.28
C ASP A 168 -2.29 -7.32 34.54
N ASN A 169 -1.57 -6.64 35.43
CA ASN A 169 -0.24 -7.04 35.91
C ASN A 169 0.75 -7.28 34.75
N TYR A 170 1.58 -8.32 34.86
CA TYR A 170 2.65 -8.65 33.92
C TYR A 170 2.18 -8.97 32.49
N TRP A 171 0.89 -9.25 32.26
CA TRP A 171 0.37 -9.51 30.90
C TRP A 171 0.43 -8.26 30.00
N LEU A 172 0.53 -7.06 30.59
CA LEU A 172 0.76 -5.80 29.89
C LEU A 172 2.11 -5.75 29.14
N PHE A 173 3.03 -6.69 29.38
CA PHE A 173 4.21 -6.83 28.52
C PHE A 173 3.88 -7.25 27.07
N ILE A 174 2.73 -7.89 26.83
CA ILE A 174 2.28 -8.25 25.48
C ILE A 174 2.03 -6.99 24.62
N PRO A 175 1.17 -6.04 25.02
CA PRO A 175 0.97 -4.81 24.26
C PRO A 175 2.26 -3.97 24.16
N ILE A 176 3.12 -3.94 25.20
CA ILE A 176 4.44 -3.29 25.13
C ILE A 176 5.30 -3.87 24.00
N CYS A 177 5.45 -5.19 23.95
CA CYS A 177 6.18 -5.88 22.88
C CYS A 177 5.56 -5.60 21.51
N THR A 178 4.23 -5.60 21.44
CA THR A 178 3.46 -5.37 20.21
C THR A 178 3.72 -3.98 19.64
N PHE A 179 3.58 -2.92 20.45
CA PHE A 179 3.88 -1.55 20.04
C PHE A 179 5.36 -1.37 19.66
N SER A 180 6.27 -2.01 20.40
CA SER A 180 7.70 -1.98 20.11
C SER A 180 8.04 -2.59 18.74
N ILE A 181 7.46 -3.76 18.42
CA ILE A 181 7.63 -4.41 17.11
C ILE A 181 7.04 -3.54 15.99
N ILE A 182 5.85 -2.95 16.19
CA ILE A 182 5.25 -2.03 15.22
C ILE A 182 6.19 -0.87 14.95
N GLN A 183 6.72 -0.24 16.01
CA GLN A 183 7.57 0.93 15.91
C GLN A 183 8.91 0.61 15.23
N LEU A 184 9.58 -0.49 15.63
CA LEU A 184 10.81 -0.96 14.98
C LEU A 184 10.58 -1.30 13.51
N SER A 185 9.49 -2.00 13.18
CA SER A 185 9.14 -2.32 11.78
C SER A 185 8.87 -1.07 10.94
N HIS A 186 8.32 -0.03 11.55
CA HIS A 186 8.02 1.24 10.91
C HIS A 186 9.31 2.03 10.66
N LEU A 187 10.16 2.15 11.67
CA LEU A 187 11.47 2.80 11.57
C LEU A 187 12.37 2.12 10.56
N TRP A 188 12.45 0.79 10.57
CA TRP A 188 13.22 0.03 9.60
C TRP A 188 12.74 0.28 8.16
N LYS A 189 11.41 0.32 7.96
CA LYS A 189 10.83 0.65 6.65
C LYS A 189 11.17 2.07 6.22
N ARG A 190 11.10 3.04 7.14
CA ARG A 190 11.43 4.44 6.86
C ARG A 190 12.92 4.62 6.55
N PHE A 191 13.78 4.01 7.36
CA PHE A 191 15.22 3.96 7.12
C PHE A 191 15.52 3.41 5.73
N LYS A 192 14.99 2.23 5.38
CA LYS A 192 15.17 1.64 4.04
C LYS A 192 14.64 2.54 2.92
N GLN A 193 13.51 3.23 3.15
CA GLN A 193 12.94 4.17 2.18
C GLN A 193 13.83 5.38 1.95
N SER A 194 14.48 5.90 3.00
CA SER A 194 15.39 7.05 2.90
C SER A 194 16.63 6.76 2.06
N PHE A 195 17.08 5.50 2.01
CA PHE A 195 18.23 5.08 1.20
C PHE A 195 17.84 4.46 -0.15
N SER A 196 16.59 4.03 -0.32
CA SER A 196 16.14 3.43 -1.59
C SER A 196 15.92 4.48 -2.68
N PRO A 197 16.12 4.13 -3.97
CA PRO A 197 15.71 4.99 -5.07
C PRO A 197 14.21 5.28 -4.97
N ILE A 198 13.84 6.50 -5.38
CA ILE A 198 12.46 6.96 -5.32
C ILE A 198 11.63 6.12 -6.27
N LYS A 199 10.50 5.61 -5.75
CA LYS A 199 9.52 4.88 -6.55
C LYS A 199 8.37 5.81 -6.86
N PHE A 200 8.11 6.03 -8.15
CA PHE A 200 6.91 6.73 -8.57
C PHE A 200 5.76 5.71 -8.69
N PHE A 201 4.65 5.94 -7.97
CA PHE A 201 3.53 4.98 -7.86
C PHE A 201 3.91 3.54 -7.47
N GLY A 202 5.03 3.34 -6.77
CA GLY A 202 5.51 2.02 -6.37
C GLY A 202 6.19 1.21 -7.47
N LEU A 203 6.25 1.73 -8.71
CA LEU A 203 7.03 1.14 -9.79
C LEU A 203 8.51 1.40 -9.54
N LYS A 204 9.31 0.34 -9.51
CA LYS A 204 10.76 0.45 -9.61
C LYS A 204 11.05 0.67 -11.08
N MET A 205 11.51 1.86 -11.41
CA MET A 205 12.05 2.12 -12.73
C MET A 205 13.56 2.06 -12.57
N ASP A 206 14.19 0.97 -13.04
CA ASP A 206 15.65 0.84 -13.06
C ASP A 206 16.18 1.63 -14.27
N PHE A 207 16.16 2.96 -14.13
CA PHE A 207 16.48 3.92 -15.19
C PHE A 207 17.93 3.85 -15.70
N GLU A 208 18.83 3.16 -15.02
CA GLU A 208 20.24 3.04 -15.43
C GLU A 208 20.47 1.98 -16.50
N ASN A 209 19.64 0.94 -16.57
CA ASN A 209 19.83 -0.18 -17.52
C ASN A 209 18.66 -0.35 -18.49
N ASP A 210 17.46 0.07 -18.12
CA ASP A 210 16.33 0.09 -19.05
C ASP A 210 16.31 1.46 -19.73
N GLN A 211 17.06 1.59 -20.83
CA GLN A 211 16.64 2.56 -21.84
C GLN A 211 15.19 2.23 -22.16
N PRO A 212 14.27 3.20 -22.07
CA PRO A 212 12.88 2.93 -22.36
C PRO A 212 12.83 2.33 -23.76
N LYS A 213 12.32 1.10 -23.88
CA LYS A 213 11.98 0.56 -25.18
C LYS A 213 11.08 1.61 -25.82
N GLY A 214 11.50 2.12 -26.98
CA GLY A 214 10.72 3.11 -27.74
C GLY A 214 9.31 2.60 -27.96
N PHE A 215 8.39 3.50 -28.28
CA PHE A 215 7.01 3.11 -28.56
C PHE A 215 6.97 2.00 -29.62
N SER A 216 6.44 0.83 -29.25
CA SER A 216 6.15 -0.24 -30.20
C SER A 216 4.69 -0.13 -30.62
N ALA A 217 4.48 0.41 -31.82
CA ALA A 217 3.14 0.47 -32.42
C ALA A 217 2.49 -0.91 -32.46
N GLU A 218 3.27 -1.97 -32.70
CA GLU A 218 2.78 -3.36 -32.74
C GLU A 218 2.26 -3.85 -31.39
N GLU A 219 2.93 -3.52 -30.27
CA GLU A 219 2.48 -3.88 -28.93
C GLU A 219 1.20 -3.12 -28.54
N ALA A 220 1.14 -1.83 -28.83
CA ALA A 220 -0.06 -1.02 -28.61
C ALA A 220 -1.24 -1.51 -29.46
N LEU A 221 -0.98 -1.83 -30.73
CA LEU A 221 -1.96 -2.44 -31.64
C LEU A 221 -2.46 -3.78 -31.15
N LYS A 222 -1.60 -4.59 -30.53
CA LYS A 222 -1.99 -5.89 -30.00
C LYS A 222 -3.02 -5.74 -28.88
N SER A 223 -2.84 -4.79 -27.96
CA SER A 223 -3.86 -4.50 -26.93
C SER A 223 -5.20 -4.03 -27.50
N ILE A 224 -5.17 -3.19 -28.53
CA ILE A 224 -6.41 -2.71 -29.20
C ILE A 224 -7.10 -3.87 -29.93
N LYS A 225 -6.34 -4.74 -30.61
CA LYS A 225 -6.87 -5.91 -31.32
C LYS A 225 -7.45 -6.95 -30.37
N GLU A 226 -6.89 -7.11 -29.17
CA GLU A 226 -7.43 -8.00 -28.13
C GLU A 226 -8.76 -7.48 -27.55
N GLU A 227 -8.94 -6.16 -27.42
CA GLU A 227 -10.22 -5.54 -27.03
C GLU A 227 -11.25 -5.50 -28.18
N ALA A 228 -10.79 -5.35 -29.43
CA ALA A 228 -11.64 -5.24 -30.61
C ALA A 228 -12.06 -6.59 -31.22
N ASN A 229 -12.14 -7.66 -30.42
CA ASN A 229 -12.53 -9.01 -30.85
C ASN A 229 -14.01 -9.16 -31.30
N GLU A 230 -14.73 -8.05 -31.52
CA GLU A 230 -16.09 -8.04 -32.07
C GLU A 230 -16.11 -7.44 -33.48
N LYS A 231 -17.04 -7.94 -34.30
CA LYS A 231 -17.28 -7.77 -35.75
C LYS A 231 -17.40 -6.31 -36.24
N LEU A 232 -16.39 -5.48 -36.05
CA LEU A 232 -16.35 -4.11 -36.55
C LEU A 232 -15.89 -4.12 -38.01
N ASN A 233 -16.47 -3.22 -38.82
CA ASN A 233 -15.99 -2.96 -40.18
C ASN A 233 -14.57 -2.39 -40.15
N GLU A 234 -13.81 -2.53 -41.25
CA GLU A 234 -12.43 -2.02 -41.33
C GLU A 234 -12.34 -0.52 -41.04
N ASP A 235 -13.27 0.28 -41.58
CA ASP A 235 -13.34 1.72 -41.34
C ASP A 235 -13.58 2.07 -39.86
N GLU A 236 -14.44 1.32 -39.17
CA GLU A 236 -14.72 1.53 -37.75
C GLU A 236 -13.52 1.15 -36.87
N LYS A 237 -12.78 0.13 -37.31
CA LYS A 237 -11.57 -0.33 -36.63
C LYS A 237 -10.45 0.70 -36.77
N GLU A 238 -10.25 1.23 -37.96
CA GLU A 238 -9.26 2.29 -38.21
C GLU A 238 -9.62 3.57 -37.44
N ALA A 239 -10.90 3.95 -37.40
CA ALA A 239 -11.36 5.08 -36.61
C ALA A 239 -11.07 4.89 -35.12
N LYS A 240 -11.42 3.74 -34.53
CA LYS A 240 -11.14 3.45 -33.10
C LYS A 240 -9.64 3.41 -32.79
N GLU A 241 -8.85 2.88 -33.71
CA GLU A 241 -7.40 2.83 -33.58
C GLU A 241 -6.82 4.25 -33.56
N MET A 242 -7.23 5.09 -34.51
CA MET A 242 -6.86 6.50 -34.58
C MET A 242 -7.27 7.24 -33.29
N GLU A 243 -8.50 7.02 -32.82
CA GLU A 243 -9.01 7.63 -31.58
C GLU A 243 -8.19 7.20 -30.35
N HIS A 244 -7.79 5.93 -30.28
CA HIS A 244 -6.95 5.42 -29.20
C HIS A 244 -5.56 6.06 -29.20
N PHE A 245 -4.90 6.14 -30.37
CA PHE A 245 -3.60 6.81 -30.48
C PHE A 245 -3.68 8.30 -30.21
N LEU A 246 -4.77 8.96 -30.63
CA LEU A 246 -5.02 10.36 -30.30
C LEU A 246 -5.15 10.56 -28.78
N MET A 247 -5.92 9.71 -28.10
CA MET A 247 -6.05 9.74 -26.65
C MET A 247 -4.71 9.51 -25.94
N LEU A 248 -3.91 8.55 -26.43
CA LEU A 248 -2.56 8.28 -25.91
C LEU A 248 -1.60 9.46 -26.08
N SER A 249 -1.60 10.12 -27.24
CA SER A 249 -0.78 11.31 -27.50
C SER A 249 -1.19 12.46 -26.56
N VAL A 250 -2.50 12.77 -26.48
CA VAL A 250 -3.01 13.80 -25.56
C VAL A 250 -2.66 13.47 -24.11
N PHE A 251 -2.87 12.22 -23.69
CA PHE A 251 -2.55 11.77 -22.34
C PHE A 251 -1.06 11.89 -22.04
N SER A 252 -0.18 11.43 -22.93
CA SER A 252 1.26 11.51 -22.74
C SER A 252 1.72 12.96 -22.63
N ASN A 253 1.32 13.82 -23.57
CA ASN A 253 1.69 15.23 -23.53
C ASN A 253 1.20 15.93 -22.24
N ALA A 254 -0.05 15.70 -21.86
CA ALA A 254 -0.62 16.29 -20.66
C ALA A 254 0.04 15.74 -19.38
N LEU A 255 0.39 14.45 -19.35
CA LEU A 255 1.16 13.84 -18.27
C LEU A 255 2.56 14.47 -18.16
N GLY A 256 3.28 14.62 -19.27
CA GLY A 256 4.60 15.26 -19.31
C GLY A 256 4.55 16.70 -18.79
N ALA A 257 3.57 17.49 -19.23
CA ALA A 257 3.34 18.84 -18.73
C ALA A 257 3.06 18.86 -17.22
N ARG A 258 2.26 17.90 -16.74
CA ARG A 258 1.94 17.76 -15.32
C ARG A 258 3.17 17.39 -14.48
N MET A 259 3.98 16.45 -14.95
CA MET A 259 5.20 16.04 -14.26
C MET A 259 6.17 17.21 -14.11
N ARG A 260 6.30 18.03 -15.16
CA ARG A 260 7.08 19.28 -15.11
C ARG A 260 6.53 20.27 -14.09
N TYR A 261 5.21 20.42 -14.01
CA TYR A 261 4.58 21.27 -12.98
C TYR A 261 4.83 20.75 -11.56
N ILE A 262 4.70 19.43 -11.33
CA ILE A 262 4.95 18.81 -10.02
C ILE A 262 6.41 19.02 -9.60
N LEU A 263 7.34 18.89 -10.55
CA LEU A 263 8.76 19.14 -10.36
C LEU A 263 9.04 20.58 -9.93
N ASN A 264 8.54 21.54 -10.70
CA ASN A 264 8.80 22.96 -10.48
C ASN A 264 8.20 23.47 -9.16
N ASN A 265 7.01 22.98 -8.79
CA ASN A 265 6.32 23.43 -7.58
C ASN A 265 6.70 22.65 -6.32
N LYS A 266 7.71 21.77 -6.38
CA LYS A 266 8.17 20.95 -5.25
C LYS A 266 7.04 20.24 -4.51
N THR A 267 5.98 19.87 -5.24
CA THR A 267 4.73 19.33 -4.68
C THR A 267 4.96 18.04 -3.89
N TYR A 268 5.99 17.28 -4.25
CA TYR A 268 6.40 16.06 -3.56
C TYR A 268 6.76 16.28 -2.08
N MET A 269 7.14 17.50 -1.68
CA MET A 269 7.41 17.86 -0.28
C MET A 269 6.17 17.66 0.61
N ILE A 270 4.97 17.91 0.07
CA ILE A 270 3.71 17.70 0.79
C ILE A 270 3.49 16.21 1.06
N SER A 271 3.75 15.35 0.07
CA SER A 271 3.65 13.88 0.22
C SER A 271 4.57 13.37 1.33
N LEU A 272 5.78 13.95 1.39
CA LEU A 272 6.76 13.60 2.39
C LEU A 272 6.40 14.12 3.78
N LEU A 273 5.96 15.37 3.90
CA LEU A 273 5.48 15.94 5.14
C LEU A 273 4.33 15.10 5.72
N GLY A 274 3.38 14.67 4.89
CA GLY A 274 2.31 13.76 5.33
C GLY A 274 2.85 12.43 5.86
N LYS A 275 3.85 11.82 5.21
CA LYS A 275 4.51 10.58 5.66
C LYS A 275 5.23 10.76 7.00
N VAL A 276 5.81 11.93 7.23
CA VAL A 276 6.49 12.30 8.47
C VAL A 276 5.48 12.49 9.59
N VAL A 277 4.48 13.36 9.39
CA VAL A 277 3.42 13.63 10.38
C VAL A 277 2.76 12.32 10.81
N PHE A 278 2.43 11.45 9.85
CA PHE A 278 1.92 10.12 10.16
C PHE A 278 2.88 9.28 11.02
N SER A 279 4.19 9.32 10.73
CA SER A 279 5.19 8.57 11.49
C SER A 279 5.34 9.11 12.91
N PHE A 280 5.25 10.43 13.07
CA PHE A 280 5.28 11.13 14.34
C PHE A 280 4.06 10.75 15.20
N THR A 281 2.84 10.89 14.64
CA THR A 281 1.60 10.50 15.32
C THR A 281 1.61 9.02 15.73
N LEU A 282 2.07 8.13 14.84
CA LEU A 282 2.18 6.71 15.15
C LEU A 282 3.15 6.45 16.32
N SER A 283 4.29 7.14 16.34
CA SER A 283 5.26 7.06 17.43
C SER A 283 4.64 7.47 18.77
N ILE A 284 3.91 8.59 18.79
CA ILE A 284 3.24 9.09 19.99
C ILE A 284 2.22 8.08 20.52
N ILE A 285 1.40 7.50 19.65
CA ILE A 285 0.40 6.50 20.05
C ILE A 285 1.08 5.25 20.62
N CYS A 286 2.13 4.74 19.95
CA CYS A 286 2.86 3.56 20.41
C CYS A 286 3.57 3.80 21.74
N PHE A 287 4.32 4.90 21.89
CA PHE A 287 5.01 5.20 23.14
C PHE A 287 4.05 5.61 24.26
N GLY A 288 2.91 6.25 23.94
CA GLY A 288 1.85 6.51 24.90
C GLY A 288 1.28 5.20 25.45
N GLY A 289 1.03 4.23 24.55
CA GLY A 289 0.62 2.88 24.94
C GLY A 289 1.65 2.15 25.79
N ILE A 290 2.93 2.21 25.42
CA ILE A 290 4.00 1.57 26.19
C ILE A 290 4.10 2.18 27.60
N ASN A 291 4.14 3.51 27.72
CA ASN A 291 4.29 4.16 29.02
C ASN A 291 3.04 3.96 29.91
N TYR A 292 1.84 4.03 29.34
CA TYR A 292 0.61 3.72 30.09
C TYR A 292 0.58 2.27 30.57
N ALA A 293 1.01 1.32 29.73
CA ALA A 293 1.10 -0.09 30.12
C ALA A 293 2.13 -0.28 31.25
N LEU A 294 3.28 0.40 31.20
CA LEU A 294 4.27 0.37 32.29
C LEU A 294 3.73 0.96 33.59
N TYR A 295 2.98 2.07 33.51
CA TYR A 295 2.32 2.67 34.67
C TYR A 295 1.26 1.73 35.26
N SER A 296 0.49 1.05 34.40
CA SER A 296 -0.55 0.11 34.83
C SER A 296 0.03 -1.18 35.44
N ILE A 297 1.29 -1.54 35.12
CA ILE A 297 2.01 -2.63 35.78
C ILE A 297 2.39 -2.22 37.20
N ASP A 298 2.99 -1.04 37.36
CA ASP A 298 3.41 -0.51 38.66
C ASP A 298 3.41 1.02 38.63
N PRO A 299 2.43 1.67 39.28
CA PRO A 299 2.32 3.12 39.31
C PRO A 299 3.55 3.82 39.89
N SER A 300 4.33 3.15 40.76
CA SER A 300 5.52 3.74 41.38
C SER A 300 6.68 3.97 40.39
N TRP A 301 6.58 3.41 39.18
CA TRP A 301 7.58 3.62 38.12
C TRP A 301 7.52 5.01 37.51
N PHE A 302 6.45 5.75 37.80
CA PHE A 302 6.25 7.14 37.44
C PHE A 302 5.90 7.96 38.68
N ARG A 303 6.39 9.19 38.75
CA ARG A 303 5.94 10.19 39.71
C ARG A 303 4.84 10.99 39.04
N VAL A 304 3.63 10.88 39.57
CA VAL A 304 2.42 11.55 39.07
C VAL A 304 1.57 11.93 40.28
N ASP A 305 1.06 13.17 40.32
CA ASP A 305 0.28 13.70 41.45
C ASP A 305 -1.25 13.49 41.27
N PHE A 306 -1.66 12.80 40.21
CA PHE A 306 -3.04 12.52 39.85
C PHE A 306 -3.19 11.08 39.32
N ASN A 307 -4.40 10.67 38.97
CA ASN A 307 -4.68 9.37 38.35
C ASN A 307 -4.69 9.50 36.81
N PRO A 308 -3.58 9.24 36.11
CA PRO A 308 -3.47 9.45 34.68
C PRO A 308 -4.29 8.43 33.89
N SER A 309 -5.01 8.95 32.91
CA SER A 309 -5.64 8.19 31.85
C SER A 309 -4.65 7.85 30.73
N TYR A 310 -5.04 6.98 29.81
CA TYR A 310 -4.27 6.68 28.60
C TYR A 310 -3.93 7.95 27.77
N PHE A 311 -4.85 8.92 27.72
CA PHE A 311 -4.63 10.15 26.95
C PHE A 311 -3.56 11.05 27.59
N ASP A 312 -3.41 11.00 28.92
CA ASP A 312 -2.34 11.73 29.62
C ASP A 312 -0.96 11.16 29.25
N PHE A 313 -0.86 9.85 29.00
CA PHE A 313 0.35 9.24 28.48
C PHE A 313 0.61 9.49 26.99
N ILE A 314 -0.44 9.68 26.17
CA ILE A 314 -0.31 10.22 24.81
C ILE A 314 0.26 11.64 24.87
N TYR A 315 -0.29 12.50 25.73
CA TYR A 315 0.17 13.85 25.94
C TYR A 315 1.63 13.86 26.41
N TYR A 316 1.96 13.07 27.45
CA TYR A 316 3.34 12.85 27.90
C TYR A 316 4.25 12.44 26.75
N SER A 317 3.83 11.49 25.92
CA SER A 317 4.63 10.99 24.80
C SER A 317 4.83 12.04 23.70
N PHE A 318 3.84 12.89 23.43
CA PHE A 318 3.97 14.05 22.54
C PHE A 318 4.97 15.06 23.09
N PHE A 319 4.86 15.39 24.38
CA PHE A 319 5.69 16.40 25.03
C PHE A 319 7.06 15.91 25.47
N THR A 320 7.38 14.62 25.38
CA THR A 320 8.70 14.09 25.73
C THR A 320 9.88 14.78 25.02
N ILE A 321 9.61 15.40 23.88
CA ILE A 321 10.59 16.15 23.08
C ILE A 321 10.92 17.50 23.72
N PHE A 322 10.00 18.05 24.49
CA PHE A 322 10.16 19.29 25.23
C PHE A 322 10.58 18.96 26.67
N SER A 323 11.56 19.70 27.19
CA SER A 323 12.09 19.51 28.54
C SER A 323 11.15 20.00 29.63
N GLU A 324 10.16 20.84 29.28
CA GLU A 324 9.27 21.53 30.21
C GLU A 324 7.81 21.17 29.94
N GLY A 325 7.01 21.03 31.01
CA GLY A 325 5.54 20.98 30.92
C GLY A 325 4.90 19.60 30.92
N VAL A 326 5.49 18.61 31.60
CA VAL A 326 4.88 17.28 31.72
C VAL A 326 4.78 16.83 33.17
N ASP A 327 3.56 16.64 33.64
CA ASP A 327 3.23 16.27 35.03
C ASP A 327 3.47 14.77 35.35
N ILE A 328 4.09 14.04 34.41
CA ILE A 328 4.42 12.61 34.53
C ILE A 328 5.93 12.46 34.37
N GLU A 329 6.61 11.98 35.42
CA GLU A 329 8.07 11.78 35.39
C GLU A 329 8.43 10.30 35.56
N PRO A 330 9.26 9.71 34.68
CA PRO A 330 9.73 8.33 34.88
C PRO A 330 10.78 8.25 36.00
N VAL A 331 10.56 7.38 36.97
CA VAL A 331 11.43 7.18 38.15
C VAL A 331 12.44 6.06 37.92
N VAL A 332 11.95 4.92 37.42
CA VAL A 332 12.74 3.67 37.29
C VAL A 332 13.57 3.68 36.00
N THR A 333 14.69 2.95 35.99
CA THR A 333 15.59 2.84 34.83
C THR A 333 14.87 2.40 33.56
N LEU A 334 13.95 1.44 33.65
CA LEU A 334 13.19 0.95 32.49
C LEU A 334 12.33 2.05 31.86
N THR A 335 11.56 2.79 32.64
CA THR A 335 10.70 3.89 32.14
C THR A 335 11.55 5.04 31.59
N LYS A 336 12.73 5.30 32.18
CA LYS A 336 13.74 6.22 31.63
C LYS A 336 14.29 5.78 30.29
N ILE A 337 14.62 4.50 30.11
CA ILE A 337 15.08 3.95 28.81
C ILE A 337 13.99 4.10 27.76
N VAL A 338 12.73 3.81 28.10
CA VAL A 338 11.59 3.99 27.19
C VAL A 338 11.40 5.45 26.81
N ARG A 339 11.52 6.38 27.77
CA ARG A 339 11.52 7.82 27.52
C ARG A 339 12.64 8.21 26.53
N MET A 340 13.87 7.77 26.79
CA MET A 340 15.03 8.03 25.93
C MET A 340 14.83 7.46 24.52
N ALA A 341 14.26 6.25 24.41
CA ALA A 341 13.93 5.65 23.12
C ALA A 341 12.87 6.47 22.37
N GLY A 342 11.82 6.94 23.06
CA GLY A 342 10.81 7.82 22.48
C GLY A 342 11.38 9.12 21.92
N VAL A 343 12.28 9.76 22.69
CA VAL A 343 13.02 10.95 22.23
C VAL A 343 13.93 10.62 21.04
N GLY A 344 14.69 9.53 21.10
CA GLY A 344 15.58 9.11 20.02
C GLY A 344 14.83 8.82 18.72
N VAL A 345 13.67 8.19 18.80
CA VAL A 345 12.78 7.96 17.65
C VAL A 345 12.25 9.27 17.08
N SER A 346 11.85 10.20 17.94
CA SER A 346 11.38 11.53 17.51
C SER A 346 12.49 12.33 16.84
N PHE A 347 13.69 12.29 17.40
CA PHE A 347 14.90 12.86 16.79
C PHE A 347 15.18 12.24 15.42
N LEU A 348 15.12 10.91 15.27
CA LEU A 348 15.29 10.24 13.98
C LEU A 348 14.25 10.67 12.96
N ILE A 349 12.98 10.83 13.36
CA ILE A 349 11.93 11.34 12.47
C ILE A 349 12.26 12.77 12.02
N ASN A 350 12.63 13.66 12.94
CA ASN A 350 13.03 15.04 12.62
C ASN A 350 14.29 15.09 11.74
N PHE A 351 15.26 14.22 11.99
CA PHE A 351 16.44 14.09 11.16
C PHE A 351 16.08 13.64 9.74
N ILE A 352 15.13 12.71 9.58
CA ILE A 352 14.62 12.33 8.26
C ILE A 352 13.97 13.54 7.56
N ILE A 353 13.22 14.39 8.28
CA ILE A 353 12.66 15.64 7.71
C ILE A 353 13.80 16.51 7.19
N LEU A 354 14.78 16.81 8.04
CA LEU A 354 15.90 17.68 7.69
C LEU A 354 16.69 17.14 6.50
N VAL A 355 17.07 15.86 6.51
CA VAL A 355 17.80 15.23 5.40
C VAL A 355 17.03 15.31 4.10
N VAL A 356 15.71 15.14 4.15
CA VAL A 356 14.88 15.29 2.96
C VAL A 356 14.82 16.74 2.50
N LEU A 357 14.64 17.68 3.43
CA LEU A 357 14.58 19.10 3.10
C LEU A 357 15.89 19.59 2.50
N PHE A 358 17.03 19.10 3.00
CA PHE A 358 18.35 19.65 2.67
C PHE A 358 19.12 18.91 1.57
N ASN A 359 19.11 17.58 1.49
CA ASN A 359 20.33 16.91 0.98
C ASN A 359 20.22 16.19 -0.38
N ASN A 360 19.46 15.12 -0.53
CA ASN A 360 19.74 14.17 -1.64
C ASN A 360 18.48 13.59 -2.32
N ASN A 361 17.35 13.58 -1.61
CA ASN A 361 16.11 13.09 -2.22
C ASN A 361 15.53 14.08 -3.23
N ASN A 362 15.80 15.38 -3.11
CA ASN A 362 15.37 16.34 -4.12
C ASN A 362 16.02 16.02 -5.47
N GLU A 363 17.34 15.84 -5.53
CA GLU A 363 18.04 15.51 -6.78
C GLU A 363 17.60 14.16 -7.36
N LYS A 364 17.49 13.12 -6.52
CA LYS A 364 16.99 11.81 -6.97
C LYS A 364 15.54 11.86 -7.46
N TYR A 365 14.70 12.68 -6.82
CA TYR A 365 13.31 12.88 -7.23
C TYR A 365 13.27 13.63 -8.55
N GLN A 366 14.06 14.70 -8.66
CA GLN A 366 14.19 15.48 -9.87
C GLN A 366 14.68 14.64 -11.03
N LYS A 367 15.69 13.79 -10.83
CA LYS A 367 16.20 12.83 -11.82
C LYS A 367 15.14 11.82 -12.22
N SER A 368 14.38 11.26 -11.26
CA SER A 368 13.33 10.29 -11.55
C SER A 368 12.17 10.91 -12.35
N ILE A 369 11.76 12.13 -11.99
CA ILE A 369 10.71 12.87 -12.69
C ILE A 369 11.20 13.35 -14.07
N SER A 370 12.47 13.78 -14.19
CA SER A 370 13.03 14.16 -15.48
C SER A 370 13.10 12.96 -16.42
N HIS A 371 13.48 11.77 -15.93
CA HIS A 371 13.40 10.55 -16.71
C HIS A 371 11.97 10.22 -17.16
N ILE A 372 10.97 10.31 -16.28
CA ILE A 372 9.55 10.12 -16.66
C ILE A 372 9.13 11.16 -17.69
N MET A 373 9.56 12.41 -17.54
CA MET A 373 9.28 13.47 -18.49
C MET A 373 9.91 13.17 -19.86
N HIS A 374 11.18 12.79 -19.90
CA HIS A 374 11.88 12.41 -21.14
C HIS A 374 11.24 11.17 -21.78
N PHE A 375 10.85 10.18 -20.98
CA PHE A 375 10.12 9.01 -21.45
C PHE A 375 8.78 9.41 -22.08
N SER A 376 7.99 10.21 -21.38
CA SER A 376 6.70 10.69 -21.89
C SER A 376 6.85 11.55 -23.14
N GLN A 377 7.89 12.39 -23.22
CA GLN A 377 8.20 13.19 -24.40
C GLN A 377 8.64 12.34 -25.60
N GLY A 378 9.52 11.37 -25.38
CA GLY A 378 9.95 10.42 -26.41
C GLY A 378 8.76 9.60 -26.91
N TYR A 379 7.97 9.04 -25.99
CA TYR A 379 6.76 8.29 -26.31
C TYR A 379 5.74 9.15 -27.09
N ASN A 380 5.58 10.42 -26.73
CA ASN A 380 4.72 11.34 -27.47
C ASN A 380 5.28 11.66 -28.86
N SER A 381 6.60 11.84 -28.99
CA SER A 381 7.24 12.09 -30.29
C SER A 381 7.09 10.89 -31.22
N ASP A 382 7.29 9.67 -30.71
CA ASP A 382 7.14 8.45 -31.49
C ASP A 382 5.67 8.25 -31.90
N LEU A 383 4.72 8.56 -31.01
CA LEU A 383 3.29 8.54 -31.33
C LEU A 383 2.91 9.58 -32.38
N ASP A 384 3.41 10.81 -32.25
CA ASP A 384 3.13 11.88 -33.20
C ASP A 384 3.67 11.51 -34.59
N ASN A 385 4.88 10.94 -34.68
CA ASN A 385 5.48 10.42 -35.91
C ASN A 385 4.64 9.27 -36.49
N TYR A 386 4.30 8.26 -35.69
CA TYR A 386 3.48 7.13 -36.14
C TYR A 386 2.11 7.59 -36.65
N PHE A 387 1.47 8.52 -35.93
CA PHE A 387 0.17 9.05 -36.29
C PHE A 387 0.23 9.85 -37.59
N GLN A 388 1.29 10.65 -37.77
CA GLN A 388 1.53 11.39 -39.01
C GLN A 388 1.84 10.45 -40.19
N ASP A 389 2.66 9.43 -40.00
CA ASP A 389 3.02 8.46 -41.03
C ASP A 389 1.81 7.63 -41.47
N LYS A 390 0.95 7.22 -40.53
CA LYS A 390 -0.21 6.37 -40.81
C LYS A 390 -1.42 7.15 -41.32
N TYR A 391 -1.73 8.31 -40.74
CA TYR A 391 -2.97 9.04 -41.02
C TYR A 391 -2.75 10.33 -41.83
N GLY A 392 -1.51 10.75 -42.07
CA GLY A 392 -1.18 11.91 -42.91
C GLY A 392 -1.36 13.28 -42.26
N TYR A 393 -1.69 13.33 -40.97
CA TYR A 393 -1.87 14.57 -40.21
C TYR A 393 -1.27 14.44 -38.81
N SER A 394 -0.93 15.54 -38.16
CA SER A 394 -0.52 15.50 -36.76
C SER A 394 -1.71 15.28 -35.82
N PRO A 395 -1.51 14.68 -34.62
CA PRO A 395 -2.56 14.55 -33.61
C PRO A 395 -3.22 15.89 -33.26
N LYS A 396 -2.43 16.98 -33.24
CA LYS A 396 -2.91 18.34 -32.97
C LYS A 396 -3.89 18.85 -34.03
N GLU A 397 -3.61 18.62 -35.31
CA GLU A 397 -4.52 18.98 -36.39
C GLU A 397 -5.82 18.16 -36.32
N LYS A 398 -5.70 16.85 -36.04
CA LYS A 398 -6.89 15.99 -35.90
C LYS A 398 -7.78 16.41 -34.73
N LEU A 399 -7.19 16.84 -33.62
CA LEU A 399 -7.89 17.41 -32.47
C LEU A 399 -8.77 18.62 -32.84
N THR A 400 -8.28 19.49 -33.73
CA THR A 400 -9.04 20.69 -34.15
C THR A 400 -10.21 20.37 -35.06
N THR A 401 -10.10 19.28 -35.82
CA THR A 401 -11.14 18.82 -36.76
C THR A 401 -12.12 17.82 -36.16
N LEU A 402 -11.90 17.39 -34.90
CA LEU A 402 -12.79 16.48 -34.20
C LEU A 402 -14.17 17.11 -33.98
N ASP A 403 -15.22 16.40 -34.44
CA ASP A 403 -16.60 16.83 -34.27
C ASP A 403 -16.91 17.09 -32.79
N SER A 404 -17.60 18.20 -32.54
CA SER A 404 -18.09 18.65 -31.25
C SER A 404 -18.86 17.59 -30.46
N LYS A 405 -19.49 16.62 -31.14
CA LYS A 405 -20.32 15.57 -30.52
C LYS A 405 -19.57 14.26 -30.23
N SER A 406 -18.28 14.18 -30.53
CA SER A 406 -17.50 12.95 -30.27
C SER A 406 -17.28 12.75 -28.77
N LYS A 407 -17.61 11.55 -28.25
CA LYS A 407 -17.30 11.13 -26.87
C LYS A 407 -15.82 11.24 -26.52
N ILE A 408 -14.94 11.19 -27.52
CA ILE A 408 -13.50 11.33 -27.32
C ILE A 408 -13.09 12.77 -27.11
N LYS A 409 -13.83 13.74 -27.67
CA LYS A 409 -13.60 15.14 -27.33
C LYS A 409 -13.86 15.40 -25.86
N ASP A 410 -14.89 14.78 -25.27
CA ASP A 410 -15.14 14.85 -23.83
C ASP A 410 -14.01 14.21 -23.02
N ALA A 411 -13.53 13.03 -23.44
CA ALA A 411 -12.42 12.35 -22.79
C ALA A 411 -11.11 13.17 -22.87
N ILE A 412 -10.79 13.73 -24.02
CA ILE A 412 -9.64 14.62 -24.25
C ILE A 412 -9.76 15.89 -23.41
N THR A 413 -10.94 16.49 -23.37
CA THR A 413 -11.21 17.68 -22.55
C THR A 413 -11.03 17.35 -21.08
N PHE A 414 -11.48 16.18 -20.64
CA PHE A 414 -11.24 15.67 -19.29
C PHE A 414 -9.75 15.49 -19.01
N ILE A 415 -8.99 14.84 -19.91
CA ILE A 415 -7.53 14.63 -19.76
C ILE A 415 -6.82 15.98 -19.63
N ASN A 416 -7.08 16.93 -20.52
CA ASN A 416 -6.49 18.26 -20.47
C ASN A 416 -6.90 19.00 -19.19
N HIS A 417 -8.17 18.92 -18.78
CA HIS A 417 -8.62 19.54 -17.54
C HIS A 417 -7.94 18.96 -16.28
N VAL A 418 -7.64 17.65 -16.25
CA VAL A 418 -7.03 16.97 -15.10
C VAL A 418 -5.51 17.18 -15.06
N LEU A 419 -4.86 17.05 -16.22
CA LEU A 419 -3.41 16.92 -16.32
C LEU A 419 -2.72 18.22 -16.70
N THR A 420 -3.37 19.11 -17.48
CA THR A 420 -2.74 20.38 -17.82
C THR A 420 -2.67 21.27 -16.57
N PRO A 421 -1.48 21.78 -16.21
CA PRO A 421 -1.37 22.67 -15.07
C PRO A 421 -2.20 23.95 -15.26
N PRO A 422 -2.76 24.52 -14.17
CA PRO A 422 -3.38 25.84 -14.24
C PRO A 422 -2.34 26.85 -14.73
N ARG A 423 -2.75 27.71 -15.67
CA ARG A 423 -1.93 28.81 -16.17
C ARG A 423 -1.73 29.88 -15.11
#